data_AF-A0A9E0D8M2-F1
#
_entry.id   AF-A0A9E0D8M2-F1
#
_cell.length_a   1.000
_cell.length_b   1.000
_cell.length_c   1.000
_cell.angle_alpha   90.00
_cell.angle_beta   90.00
_cell.angle_gamma   90.00
#
_symmetry.space_group_name_H-M   'P 1'
#
loop_
_entity.id
_entity.type
_entity.pdbx_description
1 polymer ?
#
loop_
_entity_poly.entity_id
_entity_poly.type
_entity_poly.pdbx_seq_one_letter_code
_entity_poly.pdbx_strand_id
1 'polypeptide(L)'
;MAELIRVSATSRSTAVAGAIAGVMREQRYAEVQAIGASAVNQAIKAIAIARGYLEQDNIDLAVVPAFTEVDIDGNERTALRISVFPRPESLIHTNGNGNGNGNGAGIIA
;
A
#
# COMPACT_ATOMS: atom_id res chain seq x y z
N MET A 1 -7.28 -15.36 -9.27
CA MET A 1 -6.67 -14.08 -9.69
C MET A 1 -6.87 -13.12 -8.55
N ALA A 2 -5.87 -12.33 -8.20
CA ALA A 2 -6.01 -11.32 -7.16
C ALA A 2 -6.90 -10.17 -7.66
N GLU A 3 -7.65 -9.55 -6.74
CA GLU A 3 -8.46 -8.40 -7.08
C GLU A 3 -7.56 -7.19 -7.39
N LEU A 4 -7.65 -6.68 -8.62
CA LEU A 4 -6.90 -5.51 -9.08
C LEU A 4 -7.68 -4.23 -8.81
N ILE A 5 -7.20 -3.44 -7.86
CA ILE A 5 -7.77 -2.15 -7.47
C ILE A 5 -7.07 -1.04 -8.26
N ARG A 6 -7.78 -0.44 -9.21
CA ARG A 6 -7.26 0.67 -10.03
C ARG A 6 -7.47 2.00 -9.32
N VAL A 7 -6.41 2.81 -9.23
CA VAL A 7 -6.42 4.11 -8.55
C VAL A 7 -6.05 5.21 -9.55
N SER A 8 -6.82 6.28 -9.51
CA SER A 8 -6.63 7.52 -10.28
C SER A 8 -6.29 8.70 -9.36
N ALA A 9 -5.90 9.83 -9.94
CA ALA A 9 -5.66 11.07 -9.20
C ALA A 9 -6.90 11.57 -8.43
N THR A 10 -8.11 11.28 -8.93
CA THR A 10 -9.40 11.70 -8.34
C THR A 10 -9.99 10.65 -7.41
N SER A 11 -9.35 9.49 -7.27
CA SER A 11 -9.83 8.43 -6.38
C SER A 11 -9.81 8.90 -4.93
N ARG A 12 -10.89 8.62 -4.19
CA ARG A 12 -10.98 8.94 -2.76
C ARG A 12 -10.24 7.87 -1.95
N SER A 13 -9.15 8.23 -1.27
CA SER A 13 -8.31 7.27 -0.55
C SER A 13 -9.06 6.42 0.48
N THR A 14 -10.09 6.97 1.15
CA THR A 14 -10.92 6.19 2.10
C THR A 14 -11.78 5.13 1.43
N ALA A 15 -12.27 5.36 0.21
CA ALA A 15 -13.02 4.37 -0.54
C ALA A 15 -12.10 3.22 -1.01
N VAL A 16 -10.93 3.58 -1.55
CA VAL A 16 -9.90 2.61 -1.95
C VAL A 16 -9.41 1.82 -0.73
N ALA A 17 -9.23 2.46 0.43
CA ALA A 17 -8.85 1.81 1.67
C ALA A 17 -9.88 0.77 2.13
N GLY A 18 -11.18 1.09 2.02
CA GLY A 18 -12.26 0.15 2.31
C GLY A 18 -12.20 -1.09 1.42
N ALA A 19 -11.95 -0.90 0.11
CA ALA A 19 -11.77 -2.02 -0.82
C ALA A 19 -10.55 -2.88 -0.45
N ILE A 20 -9.39 -2.25 -0.19
CA ILE A 20 -8.18 -2.97 0.24
C ILE A 20 -8.45 -3.78 1.52
N ALA A 21 -9.10 -3.18 2.52
CA ALA A 21 -9.41 -3.85 3.78
C ALA A 21 -10.39 -5.02 3.59
N GLY A 22 -11.41 -4.86 2.75
CA GLY A 22 -12.33 -5.95 2.40
C GLY A 22 -11.59 -7.14 1.77
N VAL A 23 -10.82 -6.88 0.71
CA VAL A 23 -10.02 -7.91 0.03
C VAL A 23 -9.04 -8.57 0.98
N MET A 24 -8.39 -7.81 1.87
CA MET A 24 -7.39 -8.35 2.79
C MET A 24 -7.99 -9.31 3.82
N ARG A 25 -9.22 -9.07 4.29
CA ARG A 25 -9.90 -9.97 5.25
C ARG A 25 -10.20 -11.33 4.64
N GLU A 26 -10.48 -11.38 3.34
CA GLU A 26 -10.92 -12.60 2.66
C GLU A 26 -9.77 -13.32 1.95
N GLN A 27 -8.98 -12.58 1.18
CA GLN A 27 -8.02 -13.14 0.22
C GLN A 27 -6.57 -13.03 0.68
N ARG A 28 -6.29 -12.20 1.70
CA ARG A 28 -4.93 -11.97 2.22
C ARG A 28 -3.93 -11.52 1.14
N TYR A 29 -4.41 -10.99 0.02
CA TYR A 29 -3.61 -10.46 -1.08
C TYR A 29 -4.45 -9.53 -1.94
N ALA A 30 -3.90 -8.35 -2.25
CA ALA A 30 -4.52 -7.40 -3.17
C ALA A 30 -3.45 -6.81 -4.09
N GLU A 31 -3.86 -6.43 -5.30
CA GLU A 31 -3.01 -5.66 -6.20
C GLU A 31 -3.60 -4.26 -6.39
N VAL A 32 -2.79 -3.23 -6.18
CA VAL A 32 -3.19 -1.84 -6.44
C VAL A 32 -2.40 -1.31 -7.63
N GLN A 33 -3.07 -0.74 -8.62
CA GLN A 33 -2.42 -0.18 -9.80
C GLN A 33 -2.72 1.31 -9.93
N ALA A 34 -1.68 2.11 -10.13
CA ALA A 34 -1.78 3.55 -10.25
C ALA A 34 -0.87 4.08 -11.37
N ILE A 35 -1.30 5.16 -12.03
CA ILE A 35 -0.57 5.78 -13.14
C ILE A 35 -0.45 7.28 -12.88
N GLY A 36 0.78 7.77 -12.89
CA GLY A 36 1.10 9.16 -12.55
C GLY A 36 1.21 9.40 -11.04
N ALA A 37 1.99 10.43 -10.68
CA ALA A 37 2.37 10.72 -9.30
C ALA A 37 1.17 10.92 -8.36
N SER A 38 0.13 11.63 -8.82
CA SER A 38 -1.06 11.89 -8.01
C SER A 38 -1.82 10.59 -7.69
N ALA A 39 -1.98 9.69 -8.66
CA ALA A 39 -2.63 8.40 -8.43
C ALA A 39 -1.83 7.51 -7.48
N VAL A 40 -0.50 7.50 -7.62
CA VAL A 40 0.40 6.76 -6.72
C VAL A 40 0.29 7.28 -5.28
N ASN A 41 0.24 8.60 -5.08
CA ASN A 41 0.00 9.19 -3.77
C ASN A 41 -1.35 8.74 -3.18
N GLN A 42 -2.42 8.72 -3.98
CA GLN A 42 -3.72 8.24 -3.52
C GLN A 42 -3.71 6.76 -3.15
N ALA A 43 -2.98 5.92 -3.90
CA ALA A 43 -2.81 4.50 -3.61
C ALA A 43 -2.08 4.27 -2.28
N ILE A 44 -0.95 4.95 -2.05
CA ILE A 44 -0.19 4.82 -0.80
C ILE A 44 -0.99 5.36 0.40
N LYS A 45 -1.69 6.49 0.25
CA LYS A 45 -2.61 7.01 1.28
C LYS A 45 -3.71 6.01 1.61
N ALA A 46 -4.29 5.37 0.60
CA ALA A 46 -5.32 4.36 0.81
C ALA A 46 -4.79 3.15 1.58
N ILE A 47 -3.60 2.66 1.23
CA ILE A 47 -2.93 1.56 1.94
C ILE A 47 -2.67 1.94 3.40
N ALA A 48 -2.18 3.16 3.67
CA ALA A 48 -1.96 3.64 5.03
C ALA A 48 -3.25 3.70 5.85
N ILE A 49 -4.35 4.18 5.27
CA ILE A 49 -5.67 4.21 5.92
C ILE A 49 -6.20 2.78 6.14
N ALA A 50 -6.01 1.88 5.17
CA ALA A 50 -6.46 0.50 5.26
C ALA A 50 -5.80 -0.24 6.43
N ARG A 51 -4.53 0.06 6.76
CA ARG A 51 -3.87 -0.46 7.97
C ARG A 51 -4.69 -0.13 9.23
N GLY A 52 -5.13 1.12 9.38
CA GLY A 52 -5.99 1.54 10.49
C GLY A 52 -7.34 0.82 10.51
N TYR A 53 -7.95 0.58 9.34
CA TYR A 53 -9.21 -0.18 9.24
C TYR A 53 -9.07 -1.66 9.61
N LEU A 54 -7.85 -2.20 9.56
CA LEU A 54 -7.54 -3.61 9.80
C LEU A 54 -6.95 -3.87 11.20
N GLU A 55 -6.76 -2.83 12.02
CA GLU A 55 -6.22 -2.96 13.38
C GLU A 55 -7.06 -3.91 14.24
N GLN A 56 -8.39 -3.79 14.20
CA GLN A 56 -9.30 -4.65 14.97
C GLN A 56 -9.28 -6.11 14.51
N ASP A 57 -8.82 -6.37 13.28
CA ASP A 57 -8.65 -7.71 12.73
C ASP A 57 -7.26 -8.30 13.03
N ASN A 58 -6.38 -7.55 13.72
CA ASN A 58 -4.96 -7.87 13.92
C ASN A 58 -4.21 -8.12 12.60
N ILE A 59 -4.57 -7.38 11.54
CA ILE A 59 -3.92 -7.48 10.22
C ILE A 59 -3.14 -6.21 9.96
N ASP A 60 -1.81 -6.32 9.90
CA ASP A 60 -0.96 -5.24 9.40
C ASP A 60 -0.54 -5.53 7.95
N LEU A 61 -0.16 -4.49 7.20
CA LEU A 61 0.14 -4.59 5.77
C LEU A 61 1.62 -4.37 5.46
N ALA A 62 2.13 -5.12 4.50
CA ALA A 62 3.38 -4.89 3.79
C ALA A 62 3.11 -4.73 2.30
N VAL A 63 3.98 -3.99 1.61
CA VAL A 63 3.83 -3.71 0.17
C VAL A 63 5.11 -3.96 -0.60
N VAL A 64 4.95 -4.42 -1.83
CA VAL A 64 6.04 -4.57 -2.80
C VAL A 64 5.64 -3.85 -4.10
N PRO A 65 6.24 -2.69 -4.42
CA PRO A 65 5.99 -2.00 -5.68
C PRO A 65 6.78 -2.61 -6.83
N ALA A 66 6.20 -2.59 -8.04
CA ALA A 66 6.82 -2.98 -9.30
C ALA A 66 6.30 -2.09 -10.43
N PHE A 67 7.15 -1.83 -11.44
CA PHE A 67 6.68 -1.23 -12.68
C PHE A 67 5.99 -2.28 -13.55
N THR A 68 4.93 -1.87 -14.24
CA THR A 68 4.25 -2.69 -15.25
C THR A 68 3.82 -1.80 -16.40
N GLU A 69 3.90 -2.31 -17.63
CA GLU A 69 3.32 -1.64 -18.78
C GLU A 69 1.84 -1.97 -18.89
N VAL A 70 1.04 -0.97 -19.24
CA VAL A 70 -0.40 -1.12 -19.46
C VAL A 70 -0.84 -0.33 -20.69
N ASP A 71 -1.76 -0.90 -21.46
CA ASP A 71 -2.37 -0.21 -22.59
C ASP A 71 -3.50 0.71 -22.08
N ILE A 72 -3.42 1.99 -22.44
CA ILE A 72 -4.50 2.95 -22.26
C ILE A 72 -4.74 3.65 -23.59
N ASP A 73 -5.91 3.42 -24.16
CA ASP A 73 -6.33 4.02 -25.43
C ASP A 73 -5.29 3.77 -26.56
N GLY A 74 -4.72 2.55 -26.61
CA GLY A 74 -3.72 2.17 -27.60
C GLY A 74 -2.32 2.75 -27.35
N ASN A 75 -2.08 3.35 -26.18
CA ASN A 75 -0.77 3.84 -25.77
C ASN A 75 -0.27 3.04 -24.57
N GLU A 76 0.94 2.48 -24.70
CA GLU A 76 1.64 1.92 -23.55
C GLU A 76 1.99 3.03 -22.54
N ARG A 77 1.66 2.78 -21.29
CA ARG A 77 1.96 3.63 -20.14
C ARG A 77 2.61 2.78 -19.07
N THR A 78 3.71 3.27 -18.52
CA THR A 78 4.30 2.68 -17.32
C THR A 78 3.42 3.00 -16.12
N ALA A 79 2.84 1.96 -15.52
CA ALA A 79 2.09 2.00 -14.27
C ALA A 79 2.94 1.50 -13.10
N LEU A 80 2.57 1.91 -11.89
CA LEU A 80 3.05 1.29 -10.66
C LEU A 80 2.01 0.26 -10.18
N ARG A 81 2.44 -0.99 -10.06
CA ARG A 81 1.69 -2.08 -9.44
C ARG A 81 2.24 -2.31 -8.03
N ILE A 82 1.38 -2.23 -7.04
CA ILE A 82 1.71 -2.38 -5.64
C ILE A 82 1.03 -3.65 -5.17
N SER A 83 1.84 -4.68 -4.92
CA SER A 83 1.38 -5.91 -4.30
C SER A 83 1.23 -5.68 -2.80
N VAL A 84 0.06 -5.96 -2.24
CA VAL A 84 -0.26 -5.73 -0.82
C VAL A 84 -0.52 -7.07 -0.15
N PHE A 85 0.16 -7.31 0.97
CA PHE A 85 0.07 -8.56 1.73
C PHE A 85 -0.03 -8.27 3.23
N PRO A 86 -0.49 -9.23 4.04
CA PRO A 86 -0.26 -9.20 5.46
C PRO A 86 1.23 -9.10 5.76
N ARG A 87 1.61 -8.22 6.68
CA ARG A 87 3.00 -8.07 7.10
C ARG A 87 3.48 -9.37 7.78
N PRO A 88 4.54 -10.02 7.27
CA PRO A 88 5.14 -11.16 7.95
C PRO A 88 5.65 -10.78 9.33
N GLU A 89 5.58 -11.69 10.29
CA GLU A 89 6.09 -11.48 11.65
C GLU A 89 7.59 -11.15 11.67
N SER A 90 8.35 -11.68 10.70
CA SER A 90 9.78 -11.38 10.53
C SER A 90 10.08 -9.90 10.23
N LEU A 91 9.08 -9.12 9.79
CA LEU A 91 9.19 -7.67 9.57
C LEU A 91 8.63 -6.86 10.75
N ILE A 92 8.31 -7.50 11.87
CA ILE A 92 7.95 -6.81 13.12
C ILE A 92 9.23 -6.43 13.85
N HIS A 93 9.61 -5.15 13.73
CA HIS A 93 10.60 -4.56 14.62
C HIS A 93 10.02 -4.53 16.05
N THR A 94 10.34 -5.54 16.86
CA THR A 94 10.22 -5.42 18.31
C THR A 94 11.33 -4.48 18.75
N ASN A 95 10.99 -3.23 19.06
CA ASN A 95 11.92 -2.33 19.73
C ASN A 95 12.29 -2.97 21.07
N GLY A 96 13.40 -3.71 21.10
CA GLY A 96 14.05 -4.11 22.33
C GLY A 96 14.36 -2.83 23.10
N ASN A 97 13.82 -2.73 24.31
CA ASN A 97 14.16 -1.69 25.27
C ASN A 97 15.66 -1.85 25.63
N GLY A 98 16.53 -1.29 24.81
CA GLY A 98 17.97 -1.26 24.95
C GLY A 98 18.41 0.19 24.85
N ASN A 99 18.65 0.78 26.02
CA ASN A 99 19.28 2.08 26.23
C ASN A 99 20.45 2.32 25.25
N GLY A 100 20.34 3.34 24.41
CA GLY A 100 21.37 3.72 23.43
C GLY A 100 21.09 5.10 22.85
N ASN A 101 21.57 6.12 23.54
CA ASN A 101 21.67 7.50 23.08
C ASN A 101 22.22 7.58 21.64
N GLY A 102 21.45 8.18 20.72
CA GLY A 102 21.83 8.35 19.32
C GLY A 102 21.09 9.52 18.68
N ASN A 103 21.70 10.70 18.72
CA ASN A 103 21.33 11.85 17.91
C ASN A 103 21.39 11.49 16.41
N GLY A 104 20.37 11.86 15.63
CA GLY A 104 20.38 11.74 14.17
C GLY A 104 19.03 12.16 13.59
N ALA A 105 18.85 13.46 13.38
CA ALA A 105 18.89 14.07 12.05
C ALA A 105 17.59 13.85 11.26
N GLY A 106 16.80 14.92 11.17
CA GLY A 106 15.64 14.99 10.32
C GLY A 106 16.01 14.80 8.85
N ILE A 107 15.13 14.11 8.13
CA ILE A 107 14.99 14.22 6.69
C ILE A 107 13.48 14.28 6.44
N ILE A 108 12.98 15.50 6.29
CA ILE A 108 11.81 15.77 5.46
C ILE A 108 12.37 16.25 4.13
N ALA A 109 12.19 15.45 3.09
CA ALA A 109 12.35 15.85 1.70
C ALA A 109 10.96 15.97 1.09
#